data_AF-A0A4U5ZQL1-F1
#
_entry.id   AF-A0A4U5ZQL1-F1
#
_cell.length_a   1.000
_cell.length_b   1.000
_cell.length_c   1.000
_cell.angle_alpha   90.00
_cell.angle_beta   90.00
_cell.angle_gamma   90.00
#
_symmetry.space_group_name_H-M   'P 1'
#
loop_
_entity.id
_entity.type
_entity.pdbx_description
1 polymer ?
#
loop_
_entity_poly.entity_id
_entity_poly.type
_entity_poly.pdbx_seq_one_letter_code
_entity_poly.pdbx_strand_id
1 'polypeptide(L)'
;MSLALRKEDFDLLPAEPAVDWQKAFDVVSDLKDFERTIDRVDAQMARWRASMKQKLQDGFAKMEAAFESTSAAEVREFLSPTIEEALEALEDAKRAYSVPFHQQHEAALSKLGQIGGAPGRFLRKQINRMEDIRVKQFNAYTDVYYALIAFRSKYEEDANEDSFESPDDLEAFLKAQV
;
A
#
# COMPACT_ATOMS: atom_id res chain seq x y z
N MET A 1 7.47 22.45 -23.64
CA MET A 1 8.65 21.64 -23.24
C MET A 1 8.11 20.27 -22.88
N SER A 2 8.75 19.15 -23.24
CA SER A 2 8.23 17.83 -22.88
C SER A 2 8.50 17.51 -21.41
N LEU A 3 7.49 17.00 -20.70
CA LEU A 3 7.64 16.38 -19.38
C LEU A 3 8.76 15.34 -19.42
N ALA A 4 9.86 15.61 -18.73
CA ALA A 4 11.03 14.74 -18.66
C ALA A 4 10.98 13.84 -17.41
N LEU A 5 9.80 13.30 -17.09
CA LEU A 5 9.66 12.34 -15.99
C LEU A 5 10.16 10.98 -16.47
N ARG A 6 11.11 10.42 -15.74
CA ARG A 6 11.65 9.08 -15.99
C ARG A 6 10.89 8.09 -15.12
N LYS A 7 10.87 6.82 -15.53
CA LYS A 7 10.31 5.72 -14.73
C LYS A 7 10.89 5.66 -13.31
N GLU A 8 12.13 6.09 -13.15
CA GLU A 8 12.86 6.20 -11.87
C GLU A 8 12.23 7.21 -10.89
N ASP A 9 11.57 8.26 -11.41
CA ASP A 9 10.91 9.29 -10.59
C ASP A 9 9.64 8.76 -9.92
N PHE A 10 9.14 7.62 -10.40
CA PHE A 10 7.98 6.89 -9.86
C PHE A 10 8.36 5.72 -8.95
N ASP A 11 9.65 5.57 -8.60
CA ASP A 11 10.10 4.59 -7.61
C ASP A 11 9.82 5.10 -6.18
N LEU A 12 8.52 5.29 -5.90
CA LEU A 12 7.97 5.94 -4.71
C LEU A 12 8.04 5.05 -3.46
N LEU A 13 8.32 3.76 -3.67
CA LEU A 13 8.31 2.77 -2.61
C LEU A 13 9.73 2.29 -2.31
N PRO A 14 10.08 2.08 -1.03
CA PRO A 14 11.27 1.32 -0.70
C PRO A 14 11.09 -0.12 -1.20
N ALA A 15 12.17 -0.74 -1.69
CA ALA A 15 12.14 -2.15 -2.05
C ALA A 15 11.59 -2.98 -0.87
N GLU A 16 10.53 -3.75 -1.15
CA GLU A 16 9.88 -4.57 -0.14
C GLU A 16 10.84 -5.65 0.36
N PRO A 17 10.95 -5.88 1.69
CA PRO A 17 11.68 -7.02 2.20
C PRO A 17 11.01 -8.31 1.73
N ALA A 18 11.73 -9.18 1.03
CA ALA A 18 11.20 -10.49 0.64
C ALA A 18 10.85 -11.31 1.90
N VAL A 19 9.56 -11.61 2.09
CA VAL A 19 9.13 -12.48 3.19
C VAL A 19 8.68 -13.83 2.65
N ASP A 20 9.50 -14.82 2.94
CA ASP A 20 9.18 -16.22 2.69
C ASP A 20 8.70 -16.86 3.99
N TRP A 21 7.40 -16.74 4.26
CA TRP A 21 6.77 -17.33 5.43
C TRP A 21 6.82 -18.86 5.39
N GLN A 22 6.85 -19.47 4.20
CA GLN A 22 6.99 -20.91 4.03
C GLN A 22 8.30 -21.41 4.62
N LYS A 23 9.42 -20.72 4.33
CA LYS A 23 10.72 -21.01 4.96
C LYS A 23 10.70 -20.89 6.48
N ALA A 24 9.91 -19.99 7.06
CA ALA A 24 9.79 -19.89 8.52
C ALA A 24 9.15 -21.16 9.13
N PHE A 25 8.25 -21.82 8.39
CA PHE A 25 7.65 -23.09 8.79
C PHE A 25 8.51 -24.32 8.45
N ASP A 26 9.37 -24.24 7.44
CA ASP A 26 10.29 -25.34 7.09
C ASP A 26 11.42 -25.52 8.13
N VAL A 27 11.71 -24.48 8.92
CA VAL A 27 12.76 -24.45 9.96
C VAL A 27 12.23 -24.87 11.35
N VAL A 28 11.04 -25.48 11.45
CA VAL A 28 10.37 -25.83 12.73
C VAL A 28 11.00 -27.05 13.42
N SER A 29 12.33 -27.15 13.43
CA SER A 29 13.11 -28.04 14.30
C SER A 29 13.56 -27.35 15.60
N ASP A 30 13.58 -26.02 15.65
CA ASP A 30 13.84 -25.23 16.88
C ASP A 30 12.84 -24.05 17.03
N LEU A 31 12.11 -24.03 18.14
CA LEU A 31 11.14 -22.97 18.48
C LEU A 31 11.81 -21.59 18.65
N LYS A 32 13.08 -21.53 19.05
CA LYS A 32 13.81 -20.26 19.19
C LYS A 32 14.16 -19.65 17.85
N ASP A 33 14.52 -20.46 16.87
CA ASP A 33 14.84 -19.97 15.54
C ASP A 33 13.59 -19.51 14.79
N PHE A 34 12.44 -20.14 15.05
CA PHE A 34 11.14 -19.65 14.60
C PHE A 34 10.83 -18.25 15.15
N GLU A 35 10.99 -18.03 16.46
CA GLU A 35 10.77 -16.70 17.09
C GLU A 35 11.74 -15.65 16.55
N ARG A 36 13.04 -15.96 16.43
CA ARG A 36 14.04 -15.05 15.85
C ARG A 36 13.71 -14.66 14.41
N THR A 37 13.18 -15.60 13.63
CA THR A 37 12.77 -15.33 12.24
C THR A 37 11.62 -14.33 12.21
N ILE A 38 10.61 -14.52 13.06
CA ILE A 38 9.47 -13.58 13.18
C ILE A 38 9.94 -12.21 13.66
N ASP A 39 10.81 -12.14 14.66
CA ASP A 39 11.37 -10.88 15.16
C ASP A 39 12.13 -10.11 14.07
N ARG A 40 12.92 -10.83 13.27
CA ARG A 40 13.66 -10.25 12.14
C ARG A 40 12.70 -9.69 11.09
N VAL A 41 11.66 -10.44 10.72
CA VAL A 41 10.66 -10.00 9.74
C VAL A 41 9.91 -8.77 10.26
N ASP A 42 9.45 -8.78 11.51
CA ASP A 42 8.76 -7.62 12.11
C ASP A 42 9.64 -6.37 12.10
N ALA A 43 10.92 -6.51 12.49
CA ALA A 43 11.87 -5.41 12.49
C ALA A 43 12.15 -4.86 11.08
N GLN A 44 12.32 -5.75 10.09
CA GLN A 44 12.52 -5.34 8.69
C GLN A 44 11.29 -4.61 8.16
N MET A 45 10.09 -5.13 8.43
CA MET A 45 8.85 -4.53 7.98
C MET A 45 8.53 -3.22 8.68
N ALA A 46 8.84 -3.10 9.97
CA ALA A 46 8.71 -1.85 10.70
C ALA A 46 9.60 -0.75 10.11
N ARG A 47 10.86 -1.07 9.77
CA ARG A 47 11.77 -0.13 9.10
C ARG A 47 11.27 0.25 7.72
N TRP A 48 10.81 -0.73 6.94
CA TRP A 48 10.25 -0.48 5.61
C TRP A 48 9.04 0.47 5.68
N ARG A 49 8.06 0.19 6.54
CA ARG A 49 6.89 1.06 6.75
C ARG A 49 7.28 2.47 7.18
N ALA A 50 8.25 2.60 8.10
CA ALA A 50 8.73 3.90 8.55
C ALA A 50 9.36 4.72 7.40
N SER A 51 10.00 4.05 6.43
CA SER A 51 10.61 4.71 5.27
C SER A 51 9.62 5.07 4.15
N MET A 52 8.46 4.40 4.08
CA MET A 52 7.47 4.64 3.02
C MET A 52 6.93 6.07 3.04
N LYS A 53 6.54 6.57 4.22
CA LYS A 53 5.92 7.90 4.34
C LYS A 53 6.84 8.99 3.80
N GLN A 54 8.11 8.97 4.19
CA GLN A 54 9.09 9.95 3.74
C GLN A 54 9.32 9.84 2.23
N LYS A 55 9.51 8.63 1.70
CA LYS A 55 9.71 8.42 0.26
C LYS A 55 8.52 8.88 -0.59
N LEU A 56 7.30 8.62 -0.12
CA LEU A 56 6.09 9.10 -0.78
C LEU A 56 6.02 10.62 -0.78
N GLN A 57 6.30 11.27 0.36
CA GLN A 57 6.32 12.73 0.45
C GLN A 57 7.39 13.34 -0.49
N ASP A 58 8.60 12.80 -0.48
CA ASP A 58 9.68 13.26 -1.35
C ASP A 58 9.34 13.04 -2.83
N GLY A 59 8.69 11.92 -3.15
CA GLY A 59 8.25 11.60 -4.50
C GLY A 59 7.14 12.52 -5.02
N PHE A 60 6.12 12.78 -4.19
CA PHE A 60 5.09 13.76 -4.53
C PHE A 60 5.67 15.15 -4.71
N ALA A 61 6.54 15.61 -3.82
CA ALA A 61 7.17 16.93 -3.96
C ALA A 61 7.99 17.06 -5.27
N LYS A 62 8.70 16.01 -5.68
CA LYS A 62 9.42 15.98 -6.97
C LYS A 62 8.47 16.05 -8.16
N MET A 63 7.38 15.29 -8.12
CA MET A 63 6.36 15.33 -9.17
C MET A 63 5.71 16.71 -9.25
N GLU A 64 5.31 17.29 -8.12
CA GLU A 64 4.74 18.64 -8.06
C GLU A 64 5.70 19.69 -8.66
N ALA A 65 6.98 19.64 -8.30
CA ALA A 65 8.00 20.53 -8.87
C ALA A 65 8.18 20.35 -10.39
N ALA A 66 8.09 19.12 -10.90
CA ALA A 66 8.12 18.86 -12.34
C ALA A 66 6.89 19.41 -13.07
N PHE A 67 5.75 19.52 -12.37
CA PHE A 67 4.49 19.99 -12.92
C PHE A 67 4.30 21.52 -12.88
N GLU A 68 5.10 22.26 -12.11
CA GLU A 68 4.95 23.73 -11.93
C GLU A 68 4.86 24.56 -13.23
N SER A 69 5.45 24.07 -14.33
CA SER A 69 5.50 24.77 -15.63
C SER A 69 4.77 24.04 -16.76
N THR A 70 4.01 23.01 -16.44
CA THR A 70 3.29 22.17 -17.41
C THR A 70 1.79 22.43 -17.31
N SER A 71 1.06 22.42 -18.43
CA SER A 71 -0.40 22.64 -18.38
C SER A 71 -1.11 21.50 -17.64
N ALA A 72 -2.18 21.80 -16.91
CA ALA A 72 -2.93 20.79 -16.15
C ALA A 72 -3.44 19.64 -17.05
N ALA A 73 -3.79 19.94 -18.31
CA ALA A 73 -4.19 18.94 -19.29
C ALA A 73 -3.04 17.97 -19.64
N GLU A 74 -1.84 18.49 -19.91
CA GLU A 74 -0.65 17.67 -20.18
C GLU A 74 -0.20 16.88 -18.94
N VAL A 75 -0.31 17.48 -17.74
CA VAL A 75 -0.05 16.78 -16.47
C VAL A 75 -1.01 15.61 -16.32
N ARG A 76 -2.30 15.78 -16.57
CA ARG A 76 -3.30 14.70 -16.45
C ARG A 76 -3.04 13.57 -17.43
N GLU A 77 -2.76 13.90 -18.70
CA GLU A 77 -2.49 12.91 -19.74
C GLU A 77 -1.29 12.01 -19.37
N PHE A 78 -0.28 12.57 -18.70
CA PHE A 78 0.90 11.83 -18.27
C PHE A 78 0.74 11.15 -16.89
N LEU A 79 0.09 11.84 -15.96
CA LEU A 79 -0.02 11.42 -14.57
C LEU A 79 -1.01 10.27 -14.40
N SER A 80 -2.19 10.35 -15.04
CA SER A 80 -3.25 9.36 -14.83
C SER A 80 -2.82 7.94 -15.23
N PRO A 81 -2.21 7.68 -16.40
CA PRO A 81 -1.75 6.33 -16.75
C PRO A 81 -0.67 5.82 -15.78
N THR A 82 0.26 6.68 -15.38
CA THR A 82 1.37 6.28 -14.50
C THR A 82 0.88 5.96 -13.09
N ILE A 83 -0.07 6.75 -12.56
CA ILE A 83 -0.72 6.44 -11.29
C ILE A 83 -1.56 5.17 -11.41
N GLU A 84 -2.28 4.95 -12.51
CA GLU A 84 -3.05 3.71 -12.73
C GLU A 84 -2.16 2.47 -12.68
N GLU A 85 -1.02 2.46 -13.38
CA GLU A 85 -0.05 1.36 -13.30
C GLU A 85 0.45 1.14 -11.86
N ALA A 86 0.72 2.21 -11.12
CA ALA A 86 1.13 2.11 -9.71
C ALA A 86 0.01 1.58 -8.80
N LEU A 87 -1.24 1.99 -9.03
CA LEU A 87 -2.41 1.52 -8.30
C LEU A 87 -2.66 0.03 -8.56
N GLU A 88 -2.53 -0.43 -9.81
CA GLU A 88 -2.66 -1.86 -10.16
C GLU A 88 -1.59 -2.71 -9.44
N ALA A 89 -0.33 -2.28 -9.49
CA ALA A 89 0.76 -2.96 -8.78
C ALA A 89 0.52 -3.02 -7.25
N LEU A 90 -0.03 -1.94 -6.68
CA LEU A 90 -0.40 -1.88 -5.27
C LEU A 90 -1.61 -2.74 -4.93
N GLU A 91 -2.59 -2.86 -5.82
CA GLU A 91 -3.72 -3.78 -5.62
C GLU A 91 -3.25 -5.23 -5.54
N ASP A 92 -2.35 -5.64 -6.43
CA ASP A 92 -1.78 -6.99 -6.44
C ASP A 92 -0.97 -7.26 -5.16
N ALA A 93 -0.16 -6.30 -4.72
CA ALA A 93 0.54 -6.39 -3.45
C ALA A 93 -0.44 -6.46 -2.26
N LYS A 94 -1.49 -5.63 -2.25
CA LYS A 94 -2.53 -5.64 -1.21
C LYS A 94 -3.26 -6.99 -1.17
N ARG A 95 -3.54 -7.60 -2.33
CA ARG A 95 -4.18 -8.93 -2.43
C ARG A 95 -3.32 -10.03 -1.83
N ALA A 96 -1.99 -9.97 -1.99
CA ALA A 96 -1.09 -10.93 -1.34
C ALA A 96 -1.23 -10.92 0.19
N TYR A 97 -1.51 -9.76 0.77
CA TYR A 97 -1.70 -9.59 2.21
C TYR A 97 -3.16 -9.59 2.65
N SER A 98 -4.16 -9.71 1.76
CA SER A 98 -5.58 -9.56 2.13
C SER A 98 -6.17 -10.78 2.84
N VAL A 99 -5.61 -11.96 2.56
CA VAL A 99 -6.09 -13.23 3.10
C VAL A 99 -5.41 -13.50 4.46
N PRO A 100 -6.16 -13.75 5.53
CA PRO A 100 -5.61 -14.12 6.83
C PRO A 100 -4.74 -15.39 6.77
N PHE A 101 -3.66 -15.44 7.56
CA PHE A 101 -2.76 -16.59 7.59
C PHE A 101 -3.48 -17.90 7.93
N HIS A 102 -4.48 -17.81 8.80
CA HIS A 102 -5.21 -18.98 9.25
C HIS A 102 -6.03 -19.67 8.17
N GLN A 103 -6.43 -18.93 7.12
CA GLN A 103 -7.14 -19.47 5.98
C GLN A 103 -6.19 -20.13 4.97
N GLN A 104 -4.98 -19.59 4.80
CA GLN A 104 -3.97 -20.15 3.88
C GLN A 104 -3.31 -21.42 4.42
N HIS A 105 -3.17 -21.55 5.73
CA HIS A 105 -2.43 -22.64 6.38
C HIS A 105 -3.28 -23.48 7.35
N GLU A 106 -4.59 -23.55 7.12
CA GLU A 106 -5.55 -24.21 8.00
C GLU A 106 -5.12 -25.63 8.43
N ALA A 107 -4.63 -26.45 7.48
CA ALA A 107 -4.20 -27.81 7.75
C ALA A 107 -2.96 -27.89 8.67
N ALA A 108 -2.00 -26.98 8.52
CA ALA A 108 -0.81 -26.91 9.37
C ALA A 108 -1.18 -26.38 10.77
N LEU A 109 -2.04 -25.37 10.84
CA LEU A 109 -2.52 -24.79 12.09
C LEU A 109 -3.41 -25.75 12.89
N SER A 110 -4.22 -26.57 12.21
CA SER A 110 -5.01 -27.62 12.84
C SER A 110 -4.11 -28.65 13.53
N LYS A 111 -3.00 -29.06 12.89
CA LYS A 111 -1.98 -29.92 13.51
C LYS A 111 -1.29 -29.24 14.69
N LEU A 112 -0.97 -27.95 14.59
CA LEU A 112 -0.37 -27.18 15.69
C LEU A 112 -1.35 -26.96 16.86
N GLY A 113 -2.65 -26.88 16.58
CA GLY A 113 -3.72 -26.74 17.57
C GLY A 113 -3.92 -27.99 18.45
N GLN A 114 -3.48 -29.15 17.98
CA GLN A 114 -3.45 -30.40 18.76
C GLN A 114 -2.30 -30.42 19.78
N ILE A 115 -1.30 -29.54 19.63
CA ILE A 115 -0.20 -29.41 20.57
C ILE A 115 -0.70 -28.64 21.81
N GLY A 116 -0.93 -29.37 22.89
CA GLY A 116 -1.33 -28.81 24.19
C GLY A 116 -0.16 -28.19 24.97
N GLY A 117 -0.49 -27.51 26.08
CA GLY A 117 0.51 -27.04 27.05
C GLY A 117 1.30 -25.79 26.63
N ALA A 118 2.49 -25.63 27.22
CA ALA A 118 3.33 -24.44 27.00
C ALA A 118 3.80 -24.25 25.55
N PRO A 119 4.22 -25.31 24.81
CA PRO A 119 4.63 -25.18 23.40
C PRO A 119 3.48 -24.71 22.49
N GLY A 120 2.26 -25.23 22.68
CA GLY A 120 1.10 -24.79 21.91
C GLY A 120 0.67 -23.36 22.21
N ARG A 121 0.84 -22.87 23.44
CA ARG A 121 0.63 -21.44 23.77
C ARG A 121 1.67 -20.56 23.07
N PHE A 122 2.93 -20.99 23.04
CA PHE A 122 4.01 -20.28 22.36
C PHE A 122 3.74 -20.18 20.84
N LEU A 123 3.43 -21.30 20.19
CA LEU A 123 3.14 -21.32 18.75
C LEU A 123 1.97 -20.41 18.39
N ARG A 124 0.86 -20.46 19.14
CA ARG A 124 -0.28 -19.54 18.94
C ARG A 124 0.10 -18.07 19.09
N LYS A 125 0.93 -17.74 20.09
CA LYS A 125 1.44 -16.38 20.25
C LYS A 125 2.20 -15.93 19.00
N GLN A 126 3.07 -16.78 18.46
CA GLN A 126 3.86 -16.46 17.27
C GLN A 126 2.99 -16.33 16.01
N ILE A 127 1.99 -17.21 15.83
CA ILE A 127 1.02 -17.11 14.72
C ILE A 127 0.24 -15.78 14.78
N ASN A 128 -0.24 -15.38 15.96
CA ASN A 128 -0.91 -14.10 16.13
C ASN A 128 0.00 -12.92 15.76
N ARG A 129 1.30 -12.99 16.11
CA ARG A 129 2.28 -11.97 15.70
C ARG A 129 2.47 -11.92 14.18
N MET A 130 2.51 -13.06 13.51
CA MET A 130 2.57 -13.11 12.04
C MET A 130 1.33 -12.44 11.44
N GLU A 131 0.15 -12.72 11.98
CA GLU A 131 -1.11 -12.09 11.57
C GLU A 131 -1.09 -10.56 11.80
N ASP A 132 -0.59 -10.10 12.95
CA ASP A 132 -0.43 -8.67 13.22
C ASP A 132 0.52 -7.98 12.21
N ILE A 133 1.61 -8.65 11.83
CA ILE A 133 2.54 -8.15 10.80
C ILE A 133 1.82 -8.04 9.46
N ARG A 134 1.09 -9.08 9.04
CA ARG A 134 0.29 -9.08 7.80
C ARG A 134 -0.69 -7.91 7.77
N VAL A 135 -1.48 -7.73 8.82
CA VAL A 135 -2.47 -6.65 8.91
C VAL A 135 -1.79 -5.29 8.81
N LYS A 136 -0.67 -5.09 9.50
CA LYS A 136 0.10 -3.83 9.41
C LYS A 136 0.62 -3.58 7.99
N GLN A 137 1.03 -4.63 7.26
CA GLN A 137 1.44 -4.51 5.87
C GLN A 137 0.27 -4.18 4.95
N PHE A 138 -0.86 -4.88 5.10
CA PHE A 138 -2.08 -4.59 4.34
C PHE A 138 -2.53 -3.13 4.52
N ASN A 139 -2.53 -2.63 5.76
CA ASN A 139 -2.87 -1.24 6.06
C ASN A 139 -1.88 -0.26 5.41
N ALA A 140 -0.58 -0.56 5.50
CA ALA A 140 0.47 0.23 4.86
C ALA A 140 0.24 0.37 3.34
N TYR A 141 -0.02 -0.73 2.61
CA TYR A 141 -0.36 -0.66 1.18
C TYR A 141 -1.64 0.12 0.91
N THR A 142 -2.64 -0.04 1.77
CA THR A 142 -3.90 0.69 1.66
C THR A 142 -3.70 2.20 1.83
N ASP A 143 -2.87 2.62 2.78
CA ASP A 143 -2.53 4.04 2.99
C ASP A 143 -1.82 4.63 1.76
N VAL A 144 -0.85 3.91 1.18
CA VAL A 144 -0.18 4.32 -0.06
C VAL A 144 -1.17 4.45 -1.21
N TYR A 145 -2.03 3.44 -1.38
CA TYR A 145 -3.03 3.41 -2.44
C TYR A 145 -3.93 4.66 -2.39
N TYR A 146 -4.46 5.00 -1.21
CA TYR A 146 -5.29 6.19 -1.06
C TYR A 146 -4.50 7.50 -1.16
N ALA A 147 -3.21 7.53 -0.78
CA ALA A 147 -2.36 8.69 -0.98
C ALA A 147 -2.16 8.99 -2.48
N LEU A 148 -1.98 7.96 -3.32
CA LEU A 148 -1.87 8.12 -4.77
C LEU A 148 -3.19 8.57 -5.41
N ILE A 149 -4.33 8.04 -4.95
CA ILE A 149 -5.65 8.51 -5.41
C ILE A 149 -5.84 9.99 -5.05
N ALA A 150 -5.54 10.39 -3.82
CA ALA A 150 -5.65 11.78 -3.40
C ALA A 150 -4.74 12.70 -4.23
N PHE A 151 -3.51 12.25 -4.51
CA PHE A 151 -2.59 12.97 -5.39
C PHE A 151 -3.14 13.12 -6.81
N ARG A 152 -3.67 12.04 -7.40
CA ARG A 152 -4.34 12.07 -8.72
C ARG A 152 -5.52 13.05 -8.73
N SER A 153 -6.39 12.97 -7.73
CA SER A 153 -7.62 13.77 -7.63
C SER A 153 -7.33 15.27 -7.66
N LYS A 154 -6.23 15.73 -7.05
CA LYS A 154 -5.79 17.14 -7.08
C LYS A 154 -5.63 17.69 -8.50
N TYR A 155 -5.26 16.86 -9.47
CA TYR A 155 -5.06 17.24 -10.87
C TYR A 155 -6.25 16.86 -11.78
N GLU A 156 -7.21 16.12 -11.24
CA GLU A 156 -8.49 15.81 -11.89
C GLU A 156 -9.60 16.80 -11.53
N GLU A 157 -9.57 17.44 -10.35
CA GLU A 157 -10.56 18.46 -9.95
C GLU A 157 -10.58 19.68 -10.89
N ASP A 158 -9.44 20.06 -11.48
CA ASP A 158 -9.37 21.09 -12.53
C ASP A 158 -10.02 20.66 -13.88
N ALA A 159 -10.63 19.47 -13.97
CA ALA A 159 -11.37 19.01 -15.16
C ALA A 159 -12.82 19.50 -15.20
N ASN A 160 -13.41 19.74 -14.04
CA ASN A 160 -14.79 20.18 -13.92
C ASN A 160 -14.80 21.69 -13.69
N GLU A 161 -14.60 22.45 -14.76
CA GLU A 161 -15.03 23.86 -14.85
C GLU A 161 -16.58 23.96 -14.85
N ASP A 162 -17.22 23.34 -13.86
CA ASP A 162 -18.53 23.75 -13.36
C ASP A 162 -18.32 24.23 -11.91
N SER A 163 -17.32 25.08 -11.70
CA SER A 163 -17.27 25.89 -10.49
C SER A 163 -18.37 26.95 -10.61
N PHE A 164 -19.53 26.69 -10.00
CA PHE A 164 -20.57 27.71 -9.88
C PHE A 164 -20.05 28.81 -8.94
N GLU A 165 -19.64 29.94 -9.53
CA GLU A 165 -19.09 31.07 -8.79
C GLU A 165 -20.15 31.78 -7.94
N SER A 166 -21.44 31.52 -8.19
CA SER A 166 -22.55 31.99 -7.35
C SER A 166 -23.65 30.95 -7.16
N PRO A 167 -24.42 31.03 -6.04
CA PRO A 167 -25.60 30.20 -5.82
C PRO A 167 -26.66 30.28 -6.93
N ASP A 168 -26.71 31.43 -7.64
CA ASP A 168 -27.67 31.69 -8.71
C ASP A 168 -27.34 30.88 -9.97
N ASP A 169 -26.05 30.64 -10.24
CA ASP A 169 -25.58 29.87 -11.40
C ASP A 169 -25.91 28.37 -11.23
N LEU A 170 -25.80 27.86 -10.00
CA LEU A 170 -26.21 26.50 -9.64
C LEU A 170 -27.72 26.31 -9.81
N GLU A 171 -28.53 27.29 -9.38
CA GLU A 171 -29.99 27.24 -9.51
C GLU A 171 -30.44 27.29 -10.98
N ALA A 172 -29.74 28.05 -11.83
CA ALA A 172 -29.99 28.12 -13.26
C ALA A 172 -29.66 26.80 -13.97
N PHE A 173 -28.53 26.17 -13.65
CA PHE A 173 -28.14 24.87 -14.19
C PHE A 173 -29.14 23.76 -13.82
N LEU A 174 -29.54 23.69 -12.55
CA LEU A 174 -30.52 22.71 -12.08
C LEU A 174 -31.89 22.86 -12.73
N LYS A 175 -32.31 24.10 -13.04
CA LYS A 175 -33.56 24.37 -13.79
C LYS A 175 -33.48 23.99 -15.27
N ALA A 176 -32.29 23.99 -15.87
CA ALA A 176 -32.11 23.64 -17.28
C ALA A 176 -32.10 22.11 -17.53
N GLN A 177 -31.92 21.29 -16.49
CA GLN A 177 -31.97 19.83 -16.59
C GLN A 177 -33.36 19.21 -16.40
N VAL A 178 -34.40 20.04 -16.18
CA VAL A 178 -35.81 19.64 -16.05
C VAL A 178 -36.61 20.16 -17.24
#